data_AF-A0AAU4GIX9-F1
#
_entry.id   AF-A0AAU4GIX9-F1
#
_cell.length_a   1.000
_cell.length_b   1.000
_cell.length_c   1.000
_cell.angle_alpha   90.00
_cell.angle_beta   90.00
_cell.angle_gamma   90.00
#
_symmetry.space_group_name_H-M   'P 1'
#
loop_
_entity.id
_entity.type
_entity.pdbx_description
1 polymer ?
#
loop_
_entity_poly.entity_id
_entity_poly.type
_entity_poly.pdbx_seq_one_letter_code
_entity_poly.pdbx_strand_id
1 'polypeptide(L)'
;MSERIGAPMAPPASLHDSYPIGWILTYRHRNGATARSGLRLIGVVAGAPVLDPDTGVELIPLAEPGDTQYTPTRWISDNDVIGIEPRGAGLDR
;
A
#
# COMPACT_ATOMS: atom_id res chain seq x y z
N MET A 1 18.91 -26.99 -25.80
CA MET A 1 18.09 -25.81 -26.17
C MET A 1 17.07 -25.64 -25.05
N SER A 2 17.51 -25.10 -23.92
CA SER A 2 17.58 -23.65 -23.62
C SER A 2 16.21 -23.11 -23.20
N GLU A 3 16.05 -23.09 -21.87
CA GLU A 3 15.59 -21.91 -21.11
C GLU A 3 14.15 -21.45 -21.31
N ARG A 4 13.22 -22.06 -20.55
CA ARG A 4 12.10 -21.30 -19.99
C ARG A 4 12.58 -20.61 -18.72
N ILE A 5 13.27 -19.48 -18.88
CA ILE A 5 13.55 -18.56 -17.79
C ILE A 5 12.18 -18.10 -17.30
N GLY A 6 11.85 -18.43 -16.04
CA GLY A 6 10.62 -17.97 -15.39
C GLY A 6 10.53 -16.47 -15.58
N ALA A 7 9.44 -16.03 -16.23
CA ALA A 7 9.15 -14.62 -16.34
C ALA A 7 9.20 -14.04 -14.91
N PRO A 8 9.94 -12.95 -14.66
CA PRO A 8 9.73 -12.23 -13.40
C PRO A 8 8.24 -11.94 -13.34
N MET A 9 7.56 -12.41 -12.29
CA MET A 9 6.17 -12.06 -12.04
C MET A 9 6.08 -10.55 -12.19
N ALA A 10 5.45 -10.09 -13.27
CA ALA A 10 5.17 -8.68 -13.44
C ALA A 10 4.49 -8.23 -12.15
N PRO A 11 4.85 -7.05 -11.59
CA PRO A 11 4.11 -6.50 -10.46
C PRO A 11 2.62 -6.55 -10.83
N PRO A 12 1.73 -6.94 -9.90
CA PRO A 12 0.33 -7.11 -10.19
C PRO A 12 -0.19 -5.88 -10.92
N ALA A 13 -0.44 -6.04 -12.22
CA ALA A 13 -0.92 -4.96 -13.06
C ALA A 13 -2.23 -4.46 -12.44
N SER A 14 -2.31 -3.16 -12.18
CA SER A 14 -3.51 -2.38 -11.83
C SER A 14 -3.76 -1.98 -10.36
N LEU A 15 -2.80 -2.11 -9.42
CA LEU A 15 -2.99 -1.50 -8.08
C LEU A 15 -2.84 0.04 -8.08
N HIS A 16 -2.18 0.61 -9.08
CA HIS A 16 -1.76 2.02 -9.11
C HIS A 16 -2.93 3.02 -9.30
N ASP A 17 -3.95 2.67 -10.09
CA ASP A 17 -5.01 3.60 -10.52
C ASP A 17 -6.23 3.69 -9.59
N SER A 18 -6.29 2.91 -8.51
CA SER A 18 -7.54 2.78 -7.75
C SER A 18 -7.32 2.50 -6.27
N TYR A 19 -6.47 3.28 -5.60
CA TYR A 19 -6.51 3.36 -4.13
C TYR A 19 -7.73 4.18 -3.72
N PRO A 20 -8.89 3.56 -3.38
CA PRO A 20 -10.11 4.31 -3.20
C PRO A 20 -10.09 4.89 -1.79
N ILE A 21 -10.34 6.20 -1.69
CA ILE A 21 -10.35 6.88 -0.40
C ILE A 21 -11.32 6.17 0.55
N GLY A 22 -10.86 5.93 1.78
CA GLY A 22 -11.63 5.25 2.81
C GLY A 22 -11.48 3.74 2.86
N TRP A 23 -10.77 3.11 1.91
CA TRP A 23 -10.49 1.67 1.96
C TRP A 23 -9.37 1.33 2.94
N ILE A 24 -9.39 0.11 3.47
CA ILE A 24 -8.36 -0.42 4.35
C ILE A 24 -7.23 -0.94 3.48
N LEU A 25 -6.01 -0.46 3.74
CA LEU A 25 -4.81 -0.87 3.07
C LEU A 25 -3.90 -1.59 4.06
N THR A 26 -3.51 -2.82 3.72
CA THR A 26 -2.49 -3.57 4.45
C THR A 26 -1.14 -3.37 3.79
N TYR A 27 -0.13 -2.96 4.54
CA TYR A 27 1.21 -2.68 4.03
C TYR A 27 2.30 -3.23 4.94
N ARG A 28 3.49 -3.41 4.35
CA ARG A 28 4.70 -3.79 5.06
C ARG A 28 5.38 -2.54 5.58
N HIS A 29 5.69 -2.50 6.88
CA HIS A 29 6.51 -1.43 7.42
C HIS A 29 8.01 -1.74 7.21
N ARG A 30 8.73 -0.85 6.51
CA ARG A 30 10.20 -0.86 6.45
C ARG A 30 10.74 0.21 7.40
N ASN A 31 11.08 -0.17 8.62
CA ASN A 31 11.71 0.77 9.54
C ASN A 31 13.18 0.98 9.10
N GLY A 32 13.58 2.22 8.90
CA GLY A 32 14.92 2.58 8.44
C GLY A 32 16.04 1.98 9.32
N ALA A 33 17.16 1.68 8.69
CA ALA A 33 18.43 1.19 9.24
C ALA A 33 18.50 -0.25 9.79
N THR A 34 17.40 -0.90 10.19
CA THR A 34 17.43 -2.34 10.50
C THR A 34 16.18 -3.02 9.98
N ALA A 35 16.35 -3.84 8.95
CA ALA A 35 15.32 -4.69 8.36
C ALA A 35 14.88 -5.82 9.31
N ARG A 36 14.52 -5.50 10.55
CA ARG A 36 13.85 -6.43 11.46
C ARG A 36 12.38 -6.50 11.06
N SER A 37 12.17 -7.33 10.05
CA SER A 37 11.01 -8.20 9.79
C SER A 37 9.61 -7.59 9.86
N GLY A 38 9.04 -7.35 8.67
CA GLY A 38 7.78 -7.99 8.27
C GLY A 38 6.49 -7.62 9.00
N LEU A 39 6.47 -6.58 9.84
CA LEU A 39 5.25 -6.11 10.47
C LEU A 39 4.27 -5.63 9.39
N ARG A 40 3.13 -6.31 9.30
CA ARG A 40 1.99 -5.92 8.49
C ARG A 40 1.19 -4.91 9.31
N LEU A 41 1.04 -3.73 8.76
CA LEU A 41 0.24 -2.67 9.35
C LEU A 41 -0.97 -2.41 8.46
N ILE A 42 -1.98 -1.79 9.05
CA ILE A 42 -3.16 -1.32 8.33
C ILE A 42 -3.24 0.20 8.42
N GLY A 43 -3.78 0.81 7.38
CA GLY A 43 -4.15 2.23 7.35
C GLY A 43 -5.34 2.42 6.44
N VAL A 44 -5.91 3.61 6.47
CA VAL A 44 -7.06 3.95 5.62
C VAL A 44 -6.56 4.87 4.52
N VAL A 45 -6.87 4.56 3.25
CA VAL A 45 -6.46 5.41 2.13
C VAL A 45 -7.07 6.81 2.32
N ALA A 46 -6.21 7.81 2.41
CA ALA A 46 -6.58 9.19 2.70
C ALA A 46 -6.71 10.07 1.45
N GLY A 47 -6.20 9.60 0.31
CA GLY A 47 -6.15 10.38 -0.92
C GLY A 47 -5.55 9.59 -2.09
N ALA A 48 -5.46 10.27 -3.23
CA ALA A 48 -4.79 9.71 -4.40
C ALA A 48 -3.27 9.54 -4.15
N PRO A 49 -2.62 8.53 -4.75
CA PRO A 49 -1.17 8.42 -4.73
C PRO A 49 -0.49 9.66 -5.30
N VAL A 50 0.69 9.99 -4.77
CA VAL A 50 1.52 11.10 -5.23
C VAL A 50 2.87 10.53 -5.64
N LEU A 51 3.34 10.90 -6.83
CA LEU A 51 4.67 10.53 -7.29
C LEU A 51 5.74 11.32 -6.51
N ASP A 52 6.62 10.60 -5.84
CA ASP A 52 7.79 11.18 -5.18
C ASP A 52 8.85 11.54 -6.25
N PRO A 53 9.23 12.82 -6.39
CA PRO A 53 10.13 13.26 -7.46
C PRO A 53 11.59 12.84 -7.24
N ASP A 54 11.98 12.55 -6.00
CA ASP A 54 13.36 12.20 -5.64
C ASP A 54 13.65 10.71 -5.88
N THR A 55 12.64 9.88 -5.70
CA THR A 55 12.75 8.40 -5.80
C THR A 55 12.02 7.83 -7.01
N GLY A 56 11.09 8.57 -7.61
CA GLY A 56 10.24 8.10 -8.71
C GLY A 56 9.19 7.07 -8.28
N VAL A 57 8.95 6.95 -6.97
CA VAL A 57 8.04 5.96 -6.37
C VAL A 57 6.69 6.61 -6.05
N GLU A 58 5.60 5.87 -6.23
CA GLU A 58 4.27 6.35 -5.82
C GLU A 58 4.09 6.19 -4.31
N LEU A 59 3.76 7.29 -3.64
CA LEU A 59 3.45 7.34 -2.23
C LEU A 59 1.95 7.43 -2.03
N ILE A 60 1.41 6.51 -1.24
CA ILE A 60 -0.01 6.45 -0.92
C ILE A 60 -0.22 7.13 0.44
N PRO A 61 -1.04 8.19 0.52
CA PRO A 61 -1.37 8.82 1.78
C PRO A 61 -2.35 7.93 2.56
N LEU A 62 -2.01 7.66 3.81
CA LEU A 62 -2.82 6.91 4.76
C LEU A 62 -3.20 7.78 5.96
N ALA A 63 -4.43 7.61 6.42
CA ALA A 63 -4.95 8.08 7.69
C ALA A 63 -4.99 6.94 8.73
N GLU A 64 -5.10 7.30 10.01
CA GLU A 64 -5.24 6.32 11.08
C GLU A 64 -6.60 5.60 11.05
N PRO A 65 -6.67 4.31 11.43
CA PRO A 65 -7.94 3.61 11.59
C PRO A 65 -8.79 4.28 12.67
N GLY A 66 -9.84 4.99 12.25
CA GLY A 66 -10.72 5.75 13.15
C GLY A 66 -10.79 7.23 12.80
N ASP A 67 -9.85 7.75 12.02
CA ASP A 67 -9.99 9.08 11.45
C ASP A 67 -11.09 9.07 10.37
N THR A 68 -12.07 9.94 10.56
CA THR A 68 -13.21 10.12 9.65
C THR A 68 -12.99 11.28 8.69
N GLN A 69 -11.98 12.11 8.94
CA GLN A 69 -11.63 13.24 8.07
C GLN A 69 -10.61 12.85 7.01
N TYR A 70 -10.06 11.63 7.08
CA TYR A 70 -9.06 11.12 6.15
C TYR A 70 -7.85 12.06 6.03
N THR A 71 -7.41 12.60 7.16
CA THR A 71 -6.22 13.43 7.26
C THR A 71 -4.98 12.53 7.09
N PRO A 72 -4.14 12.75 6.07
CA PRO A 72 -2.93 11.95 5.89
C PRO A 72 -1.99 12.09 7.09
N THR A 73 -1.77 11.01 7.82
CA THR A 73 -0.81 10.95 8.93
C THR A 73 0.45 10.18 8.56
N ARG A 74 0.39 9.40 7.47
CA ARG A 74 1.50 8.59 6.98
C ARG A 74 1.48 8.48 5.46
N TRP A 75 2.66 8.34 4.88
CA TRP A 75 2.86 8.01 3.48
C TRP A 75 3.62 6.70 3.39
N ILE A 76 3.20 5.82 2.48
CA ILE A 76 3.84 4.53 2.25
C ILE A 76 4.09 4.35 0.76
N SER A 77 5.16 3.65 0.41
CA SER A 77 5.35 3.27 -0.99
C SER A 77 4.33 2.23 -1.41
N ASP A 78 3.80 2.40 -2.62
CA ASP A 78 3.09 1.37 -3.39
C ASP A 78 3.77 -0.01 -3.35
N ASN A 79 5.11 -0.07 -3.39
CA ASN A 79 5.90 -1.30 -3.32
C ASN A 79 5.78 -2.02 -1.97
N ASP A 80 5.28 -1.34 -0.94
CA ASP A 80 5.02 -1.91 0.38
C ASP A 80 3.58 -2.34 0.58
N VAL A 81 2.69 -2.10 -0.39
CA VAL A 81 1.30 -2.56 -0.34
C VAL A 81 1.22 -4.07 -0.46
N ILE A 82 0.51 -4.69 0.47
CA ILE A 82 0.25 -6.13 0.49
C ILE A 82 -1.17 -6.43 0.00
N GLY A 83 -2.13 -5.56 0.31
CA GLY A 83 -3.51 -5.72 -0.10
C GLY A 83 -4.37 -4.51 0.25
N ILE A 84 -5.54 -4.43 -0.36
CA ILE A 84 -6.52 -3.36 -0.18
C ILE A 84 -7.93 -3.93 -0.21
N GLU A 85 -8.78 -3.48 0.70
CA GLU A 85 -10.16 -3.97 0.85
C GLU A 85 -11.15 -2.88 1.29
N PRO A 86 -12.44 -2.98 0.94
CA PRO A 86 -13.45 -2.03 1.37
C PRO A 86 -13.59 -2.00 2.89
N ARG A 87 -13.68 -0.79 3.46
CA ARG A 87 -13.99 -0.59 4.89
C ARG A 87 -15.42 -1.06 5.17
N GLY A 88 -15.57 -2.31 5.61
CA GLY A 88 -16.87 -2.95 5.87
C GLY A 88 -16.99 -4.40 5.41
N ALA A 89 -16.01 -4.93 4.65
CA ALA A 89 -16.05 -6.32 4.17
C ALA A 89 -15.89 -7.40 5.27
N GLY A 90 -15.79 -7.01 6.55
CA GLY A 90 -15.56 -7.92 7.68
C GLY A 90 -16.23 -7.55 9.02
N LEU A 91 -17.25 -6.69 9.03
CA LEU A 91 -17.98 -6.29 10.26
C LEU A 91 -19.45 -6.77 10.30
N ASP A 92 -19.77 -7.84 9.57
CA ASP A 92 -21.08 -8.53 9.62
C ASP A 92 -20.91 -10.01 10.01
N ARG A 93 -20.13 -10.29 11.07
CA ARG A 93 -20.04 -11.62 11.68
C ARG A 93 -20.13 -11.57 13.19
#